data_AF-A0A8C6ZLZ4-F1
#
_entry.id   AF-A0A8C6ZLZ4-F1
#
_cell.length_a   1.000
_cell.length_b   1.000
_cell.length_c   1.000
_cell.angle_alpha   90.00
_cell.angle_beta   90.00
_cell.angle_gamma   90.00
#
_symmetry.space_group_name_H-M   'P 1'
#
loop_
_entity.id
_entity.type
_entity.pdbx_description
1 polymer ?
#
loop_
_entity_poly.entity_id
_entity_poly.type
_entity_poly.pdbx_seq_one_letter_code
_entity_poly.pdbx_strand_id
1 'polypeptide(L)' 'MLIYPDAWYPCSNTCSLVLSLPRYSSRAILKERLLSAITHCEEFGLA' A
#
# COMPACT_ATOMS: atom_id res chain seq x y z
N MET A 1 -10.26 17.63 3.89
CA MET A 1 -9.16 16.98 4.63
C MET A 1 -8.16 16.51 3.58
N LEU A 2 -6.98 17.13 3.49
CA LEU A 2 -6.00 16.74 2.48
C LEU A 2 -5.45 15.37 2.86
N ILE A 3 -5.80 14.34 2.10
CA ILE A 3 -5.32 12.98 2.29
C ILE A 3 -3.84 13.01 1.93
N TYR A 4 -2.95 12.84 2.91
CA TYR A 4 -1.51 12.72 2.67
C TYR A 4 -1.22 11.28 2.24
N PRO A 5 -0.98 11.00 0.94
CA PRO A 5 -0.93 9.64 0.41
C PRO A 5 0.24 8.82 1.00
N ASP A 6 1.32 9.49 1.41
CA ASP A 6 2.52 8.84 1.94
C ASP A 6 2.36 8.27 3.36
N ALA A 7 1.25 8.59 4.04
CA ALA A 7 0.91 8.03 5.33
C ALA A 7 0.20 6.66 5.25
N TRP A 8 -0.24 6.24 4.06
CA TRP A 8 -1.02 5.01 3.89
C TRP A 8 -0.15 3.89 3.32
N TYR A 9 -0.42 2.66 3.77
CA TYR A 9 0.11 1.47 3.12
C TYR A 9 -0.71 1.13 1.87
N PRO A 10 -0.12 0.40 0.90
CA PRO A 10 -0.90 -0.16 -0.18
C PRO A 10 -1.91 -1.19 0.36
N CYS A 11 -2.99 -1.41 -0.38
CA CYS A 11 -3.98 -2.45 -0.10
C CYS A 11 -4.07 -3.40 -1.29
N SER A 12 -4.44 -4.65 -1.05
CA SER A 12 -4.65 -5.65 -2.10
C SER A 12 -5.97 -6.36 -1.90
N ASN A 13 -6.63 -6.70 -3.02
CA ASN A 13 -7.80 -7.56 -3.06
C ASN A 13 -7.43 -8.79 -3.88
N THR A 14 -7.19 -9.91 -3.20
CA THR A 14 -6.71 -11.14 -3.83
C THR A 14 -7.79 -11.82 -4.67
N CYS A 15 -9.07 -11.76 -4.25
CA CYS A 15 -10.20 -12.29 -5.02
C CYS A 15 -10.34 -11.64 -6.41
N SER A 16 -9.94 -10.37 -6.54
CA SER A 16 -10.02 -9.60 -7.78
C SER A 16 -8.66 -9.38 -8.46
N LEU A 17 -7.57 -9.89 -7.88
CA LEU A 17 -6.19 -9.70 -8.35
C LEU A 17 -5.80 -8.20 -8.51
N VAL A 18 -6.28 -7.35 -7.60
CA VAL A 18 -6.03 -5.90 -7.63
C VAL A 18 -5.04 -5.49 -6.54
N LEU A 19 -4.04 -4.68 -6.92
CA LEU A 19 -3.16 -3.96 -6.00
C LEU A 19 -3.46 -2.45 -6.09
N SER A 20 -3.93 -1.87 -5.00
CA SER A 20 -4.22 -0.44 -4.89
C SER A 20 -3.05 0.30 -4.26
N LEU A 21 -2.46 1.21 -5.03
CA LEU A 21 -1.35 2.05 -4.57
C LEU A 21 -1.83 3.49 -4.35
N PRO A 22 -1.59 4.08 -3.17
CA PRO A 22 -1.66 5.53 -3.01
C PRO A 22 -0.78 6.25 -4.04
N ARG A 23 -1.17 7.48 -4.39
CA ARG A 23 -0.36 8.34 -5.27
C ARG A 23 0.80 8.94 -4.46
N TYR A 24 1.79 8.12 -4.15
CA TYR A 24 2.95 8.52 -3.38
C TYR A 24 3.69 9.70 -4.02
N SER A 25 4.26 10.58 -3.20
CA SER A 25 5.01 11.76 -3.66
C SER A 25 6.37 11.39 -4.28
N SER A 26 6.90 10.19 -3.98
CA SER A 26 8.17 9.72 -4.54
C SER A 26 8.24 8.19 -4.66
N ARG A 27 9.12 7.73 -5.56
CA ARG A 27 9.43 6.29 -5.73
C ARG A 27 10.06 5.67 -4.48
N ALA A 28 10.81 6.45 -3.69
CA ALA A 28 11.43 5.98 -2.46
C ALA A 28 10.38 5.57 -1.43
N ILE A 29 9.37 6.43 -1.22
CA ILE A 29 8.25 6.17 -0.30
C ILE A 29 7.42 4.97 -0.76
N LEU A 30 7.12 4.88 -2.07
CA LEU A 30 6.42 3.71 -2.63
C LEU A 30 7.15 2.42 -2.28
N LYS A 31 8.47 2.37 -2.49
CA LYS A 31 9.29 1.19 -2.22
C LYS A 31 9.25 0.82 -0.74
N GLU A 32 9.46 1.79 0.15
CA GLU A 32 9.44 1.59 1.60
C GLU A 32 8.08 1.03 2.07
N ARG A 33 6.98 1.69 1.67
CA ARG A 33 5.62 1.32 2.08
C ARG A 33 5.22 -0.05 1.54
N LEU A 34 5.55 -0.35 0.28
CA LEU A 34 5.23 -1.65 -0.30
C LEU A 34 5.99 -2.78 0.40
N LEU A 35 7.30 -2.63 0.62
CA LEU A 35 8.11 -3.65 1.30
C LEU A 35 7.64 -3.88 2.73
N SER A 36 7.29 -2.79 3.44
CA SER A 36 6.75 -2.89 4.78
C SER A 36 5.41 -3.64 4.81
N ALA A 37 4.49 -3.32 3.90
CA ALA A 37 3.17 -3.95 3.83
C ALA A 37 3.26 -5.46 3.56
N ILE A 38 4.07 -5.89 2.59
CA ILE A 38 4.20 -7.34 2.27
C ILE A 38 4.97 -8.14 3.34
N THR A 39 5.69 -7.47 4.24
CA THR A 39 6.52 -8.13 5.27
C THR A 39 5.83 -8.16 6.64
N HIS A 40 5.07 -7.13 6.99
CA HIS A 40 4.58 -6.93 8.35
C HIS A 40 3.06 -6.88 8.48
N CYS A 41 2.32 -6.66 7.40
CA CYS A 41 0.86 -6.66 7.46
C CYS A 41 0.33 -8.06 7.18
N GLU A 42 -0.03 -8.80 8.24
CA GLU A 42 -0.61 -10.15 8.12
C GLU A 42 -1.91 -10.16 7.29
N GLU A 43 -2.64 -9.04 7.31
CA GLU A 43 -3.88 -8.84 6.55
C GLU A 43 -3.64 -8.37 5.10
N PHE A 44 -2.38 -8.21 4.67
CA PHE A 44 -2.10 -7.73 3.32
C PHE A 44 -2.55 -8.76 2.27
N GLY A 45 -3.68 -8.45 1.61
CA GLY A 45 -4.32 -9.33 0.62
C GLY A 45 -5.52 -10.10 1.15
N LEU A 46 -5.84 -9.95 2.43
CA LEU A 46 -7.08 -10.42 3.03
C LEU A 46 -8.09 -9.25 3.00
N ALA A 47 -8.71 -9.05 1.84
CA ALA A 47 -9.81 -8.09 1.66
C ALA A 47 -11.15 -8.80 1.59
#